data_AF-A0A4Q2XVH2-F1
#
_entry.id   AF-A0A4Q2XVH2-F1
#
_cell.length_a   1.000
_cell.length_b   1.000
_cell.length_c   1.000
_cell.angle_alpha   90.00
_cell.angle_beta   90.00
_cell.angle_gamma   90.00
#
_symmetry.space_group_name_H-M   'P 1'
#
loop_
_entity.id
_entity.type
_entity.pdbx_description
1 polymer ?
#
loop_
_entity_poly.entity_id
_entity_poly.type
_entity_poly.pdbx_seq_one_letter_code
_entity_poly.pdbx_strand_id
1 'polypeptide(L)'
;MNPDRATLNFLNSFPEEARKRGEMLQKDGAVTQIFGNHLFIQGRVEDESGTFRTSLRLQGNRWFGSCTAEDEVIAGACQYATMMERMHRGEDLPESPNEFDDTPVLDIIEEKLGRELDDKEADFVTKIEKRYRRYVIEGELHDHDMVRITPRWEITTYEPLELWPMPPGDILEFWNYIAYAFYKKKLP
;
A
#
# COMPACT_ATOMS: atom_id res chain seq x y z
N MET A 1 20.08 -12.06 8.60
CA MET A 1 20.02 -11.31 9.88
C MET A 1 19.29 -12.18 10.90
N ASN A 2 19.76 -12.33 12.13
CA ASN A 2 19.01 -13.08 13.15
C ASN A 2 17.88 -12.17 13.67
N PRO A 3 16.59 -12.59 13.57
CA PRO A 3 15.48 -11.77 14.03
C PRO A 3 15.58 -11.49 15.53
N ASP A 4 15.20 -10.27 15.92
CA ASP A 4 15.09 -9.91 17.32
C ASP A 4 13.96 -10.70 18.02
N ARG A 5 13.99 -10.70 19.35
CA ARG A 5 13.04 -11.48 20.16
C ARG A 5 11.59 -11.06 19.95
N ALA A 6 11.31 -9.77 19.73
CA ALA A 6 9.94 -9.30 19.50
C ALA A 6 9.40 -9.85 18.18
N THR A 7 10.23 -9.82 17.13
CA THR A 7 9.90 -10.38 15.81
C THR A 7 9.67 -11.90 15.87
N LEU A 8 10.55 -12.65 16.54
CA LEU A 8 10.34 -14.10 16.75
C LEU A 8 9.08 -14.41 17.54
N ASN A 9 8.79 -13.64 18.59
CA ASN A 9 7.56 -13.84 19.38
C ASN A 9 6.31 -13.57 18.54
N PHE A 10 6.34 -12.56 17.68
CA PHE A 10 5.25 -12.24 16.78
C PHE A 10 4.99 -13.37 15.80
N LEU A 11 6.02 -13.82 15.07
CA LEU A 11 5.92 -14.92 14.11
C LEU A 11 5.44 -16.22 14.78
N ASN A 12 5.89 -16.51 16.00
CA ASN A 12 5.48 -17.70 16.75
C ASN A 12 4.11 -17.58 17.43
N SER A 13 3.50 -16.40 17.44
CA SER A 13 2.16 -16.23 18.03
C SER A 13 1.03 -16.74 17.13
N PHE A 14 1.31 -16.96 15.85
CA PHE A 14 0.34 -17.46 14.88
C PHE A 14 0.25 -19.00 14.91
N PRO A 15 -0.94 -19.58 14.67
CA PRO A 15 -1.10 -21.03 14.58
C PRO A 15 -0.28 -21.62 13.43
N GLU A 16 0.11 -22.89 13.53
CA GLU A 16 0.96 -23.57 12.55
C GLU A 16 0.43 -23.48 11.11
N GLU A 17 -0.88 -23.58 10.94
CA GLU A 17 -1.54 -23.46 9.64
C GLU A 17 -1.32 -22.08 9.01
N ALA A 18 -1.57 -21.00 9.76
CA ALA A 18 -1.33 -19.64 9.30
C ALA A 18 0.16 -19.38 9.01
N ARG A 19 1.07 -19.93 9.81
CA ARG A 19 2.52 -19.81 9.58
C ARG A 19 2.93 -20.48 8.27
N LYS A 20 2.53 -21.74 8.03
CA LYS A 20 2.84 -22.46 6.79
C LYS A 20 2.29 -21.73 5.55
N ARG A 21 1.03 -21.26 5.63
CA ARG A 21 0.43 -20.48 4.55
C ARG A 21 1.16 -19.16 4.34
N GLY A 22 1.50 -18.44 5.41
CA GLY A 22 2.24 -17.18 5.35
C GLY A 22 3.65 -17.34 4.77
N GLU A 23 4.36 -18.41 5.12
CA GLU A 23 5.65 -18.77 4.50
C GLU A 23 5.51 -19.01 2.99
N MET A 24 4.45 -19.71 2.56
CA MET A 24 4.16 -19.90 1.14
C MET A 24 3.85 -18.58 0.44
N LEU A 25 2.96 -17.75 1.00
CA LEU A 25 2.61 -16.44 0.45
C LEU A 25 3.87 -15.57 0.26
N GLN A 26 4.75 -15.49 1.26
CA GLN A 26 5.98 -14.71 1.12
C GLN A 26 6.89 -15.29 0.04
N LYS A 27 7.08 -16.61 0.01
CA LYS A 27 7.93 -17.29 -0.97
C LYS A 27 7.42 -17.13 -2.40
N ASP A 28 6.11 -17.10 -2.59
CA ASP A 28 5.46 -16.96 -3.89
C ASP A 28 5.37 -15.49 -4.36
N GLY A 29 5.90 -14.54 -3.57
CA GLY A 29 5.89 -13.12 -3.90
C GLY A 29 4.51 -12.47 -3.75
N ALA A 30 3.62 -13.08 -2.95
CA ALA A 30 2.26 -12.58 -2.73
C ALA A 30 2.20 -11.25 -1.97
N VAL A 31 3.29 -10.85 -1.30
CA VAL A 31 3.40 -9.51 -0.67
C VAL A 31 3.71 -8.49 -1.77
N THR A 32 2.67 -8.05 -2.46
CA THR A 32 2.78 -7.19 -3.66
C THR A 32 3.15 -5.75 -3.35
N GLN A 33 2.91 -5.29 -2.11
CA GLN A 33 3.38 -4.00 -1.62
C GLN A 33 3.84 -4.13 -0.17
N ILE A 34 4.91 -3.41 0.18
CA ILE A 34 5.36 -3.27 1.55
C ILE A 34 6.11 -1.96 1.73
N PHE A 35 5.84 -1.24 2.82
CA PHE A 35 6.49 0.01 3.18
C PHE A 35 6.45 0.24 4.69
N GLY A 36 7.27 1.16 5.17
CA GLY A 36 7.33 1.57 6.56
C GLY A 36 8.76 1.60 7.08
N ASN A 37 8.91 1.38 8.38
CA ASN A 37 10.19 1.46 9.08
C ASN A 37 10.26 0.44 10.22
N HIS A 38 11.29 0.57 11.06
CA HIS A 38 11.53 -0.34 12.20
C HIS A 38 10.43 -0.33 13.28
N LEU A 39 9.50 0.64 13.29
CA LEU A 39 8.39 0.72 14.25
C LEU A 39 7.02 0.40 13.63
N PHE A 40 6.88 0.49 12.32
CA PHE A 40 5.61 0.38 11.65
C PHE A 40 5.79 -0.15 10.24
N ILE A 41 5.02 -1.17 9.86
CA ILE A 41 5.08 -1.80 8.55
C ILE A 41 3.64 -1.91 8.04
N GLN A 42 3.43 -1.54 6.79
CA GLN A 42 2.20 -1.85 6.08
C GLN A 42 2.52 -2.71 4.87
N GLY A 43 1.59 -3.60 4.55
CA GLY A 43 1.72 -4.51 3.42
C GLY A 43 0.38 -4.78 2.76
N ARG A 44 0.46 -5.16 1.49
CA ARG A 44 -0.64 -5.72 0.70
C ARG A 44 -0.25 -7.14 0.30
N VAL A 45 -1.14 -8.08 0.56
CA VAL A 45 -0.91 -9.51 0.35
C VAL A 45 -2.03 -10.06 -0.53
N GLU A 46 -1.66 -10.73 -1.62
CA GLU A 46 -2.61 -11.38 -2.53
C GLU A 46 -2.69 -12.88 -2.22
N ASP A 47 -3.84 -13.28 -1.69
CA ASP A 47 -4.18 -14.67 -1.43
C ASP A 47 -5.23 -15.14 -2.46
N GLU A 48 -5.37 -16.45 -2.64
CA GLU A 48 -6.39 -17.02 -3.53
C GLU A 48 -7.82 -16.55 -3.22
N SER A 49 -8.09 -16.22 -1.95
CA SER A 49 -9.37 -15.70 -1.47
C SER A 49 -9.56 -14.20 -1.65
N GLY A 50 -8.50 -13.45 -1.99
CA GLY A 50 -8.57 -12.02 -2.23
C GLY A 50 -7.30 -11.26 -1.85
N THR A 51 -7.39 -9.94 -1.95
CA THR A 51 -6.30 -9.03 -1.59
C THR A 51 -6.54 -8.45 -0.21
N PHE A 52 -5.56 -8.59 0.67
CA PHE A 52 -5.66 -8.16 2.06
C PHE A 52 -4.57 -7.18 2.43
N ARG A 53 -4.89 -6.22 3.29
CA ARG A 53 -3.91 -5.29 3.85
C ARG A 53 -3.54 -5.71 5.24
N THR A 54 -2.29 -5.46 5.59
CA THR A 54 -1.74 -5.74 6.90
C THR A 54 -1.09 -4.49 7.46
N SER A 55 -1.22 -4.28 8.77
CA SER A 55 -0.54 -3.22 9.50
C SER A 55 0.13 -3.82 10.72
N LEU A 56 1.45 -3.71 10.80
CA LEU A 56 2.28 -4.21 11.90
C LEU A 56 2.89 -3.03 12.63
N ARG A 57 2.78 -2.98 13.95
CA ARG A 57 3.23 -1.86 14.77
C ARG A 57 3.99 -2.36 16.00
N LEU A 58 5.21 -1.86 16.18
CA LEU A 58 6.02 -2.16 17.36
C LEU A 58 5.68 -1.16 18.46
N GLN A 59 5.20 -1.66 19.60
CA GLN A 59 4.99 -0.84 20.79
C GLN A 59 5.73 -1.47 21.97
N GLY A 60 6.68 -0.73 22.54
CA GLY A 60 7.60 -1.27 23.53
C GLY A 60 8.44 -2.39 22.91
N ASN A 61 8.24 -3.61 23.37
CA ASN A 61 8.96 -4.81 22.89
C ASN A 61 8.01 -5.86 22.31
N ARG A 62 6.90 -5.43 21.73
CA ARG A 62 5.88 -6.31 21.16
C ARG A 62 5.31 -5.74 19.87
N TRP A 63 5.25 -6.59 18.85
CA TRP A 63 4.53 -6.31 17.61
C TRP A 63 3.03 -6.57 17.79
N PHE A 64 2.24 -5.69 17.21
CA PHE A 64 0.80 -5.80 17.06
C PHE A 64 0.48 -5.78 15.58
N GLY A 65 -0.26 -6.76 15.11
CA GLY A 65 -0.68 -6.87 13.72
C GLY A 65 -2.19 -6.74 13.59
N SER A 66 -2.63 -6.21 12.46
CA SER A 66 -4.02 -6.29 11.99
C SER A 66 -4.05 -6.66 10.52
N CYS A 67 -5.15 -7.27 10.09
CA CYS A 67 -5.40 -7.60 8.69
C CYS A 67 -6.87 -7.30 8.34
N THR A 68 -7.14 -7.00 7.07
CA THR A 68 -8.50 -6.77 6.57
C THR A 68 -9.26 -8.06 6.24
N ALA A 69 -8.60 -9.23 6.27
CA ALA A 69 -9.28 -10.51 6.09
C ALA A 69 -10.19 -10.82 7.29
N GLU A 70 -11.41 -11.30 7.02
CA GLU A 70 -12.35 -11.74 8.07
C GLU A 70 -11.96 -13.10 8.67
N ASP A 71 -11.36 -13.98 7.86
CA ASP A 71 -10.88 -15.29 8.29
C ASP A 71 -9.57 -15.14 9.08
N GLU A 72 -9.53 -15.68 10.30
CA GLU A 72 -8.39 -15.54 11.22
C GLU A 72 -7.11 -16.23 10.71
N VAL A 73 -7.23 -17.33 9.97
CA VAL A 73 -6.09 -18.07 9.42
C VAL A 73 -5.48 -17.28 8.28
N ILE A 74 -6.32 -16.75 7.37
CA ILE A 74 -5.88 -15.89 6.28
C ILE A 74 -5.28 -14.60 6.84
N ALA A 75 -5.97 -13.96 7.80
CA ALA A 75 -5.48 -12.77 8.47
C ALA A 75 -4.11 -12.98 9.13
N GLY A 76 -3.92 -14.13 9.80
CA GLY A 76 -2.65 -14.52 10.40
C GLY A 76 -1.57 -14.79 9.35
N ALA A 77 -1.93 -15.49 8.26
CA ALA A 77 -1.01 -15.81 7.17
C ALA A 77 -0.51 -14.53 6.46
N CYS A 78 -1.39 -13.58 6.17
CA CYS A 78 -1.01 -12.30 5.57
C CYS A 78 -0.07 -11.52 6.49
N GLN A 79 -0.40 -11.38 7.77
CA GLN A 79 0.46 -10.67 8.74
C GLN A 79 1.83 -11.34 8.90
N TYR A 80 1.86 -12.67 8.90
CA TYR A 80 3.09 -13.46 8.95
C TYR A 80 3.93 -13.20 7.69
N ALA A 81 3.33 -13.30 6.50
CA ALA A 81 3.99 -13.07 5.22
C ALA A 81 4.60 -11.66 5.15
N THR A 82 3.87 -10.63 5.59
CA THR A 82 4.37 -9.25 5.64
C THR A 82 5.56 -9.08 6.57
N MET A 83 5.55 -9.70 7.76
CA MET A 83 6.70 -9.64 8.66
C MET A 83 7.91 -10.38 8.08
N MET A 84 7.69 -11.53 7.45
CA MET A 84 8.75 -12.28 6.78
C MET A 84 9.35 -11.50 5.62
N GLU A 85 8.51 -10.83 4.82
CA GLU A 85 8.97 -9.97 3.72
C GLU A 85 9.79 -8.78 4.24
N ARG A 86 9.34 -8.14 5.33
CA ARG A 86 10.15 -7.11 6.02
C ARG A 86 11.50 -7.65 6.45
N MET A 87 11.55 -8.86 7.00
CA MET A 87 12.82 -9.48 7.40
C MET A 87 13.71 -9.82 6.21
N HIS A 88 13.12 -10.21 5.07
CA HIS A 88 13.82 -10.51 3.84
C HIS A 88 14.49 -9.25 3.26
N ARG A 89 13.76 -8.14 3.22
CA ARG A 89 14.25 -6.83 2.73
C ARG A 89 15.18 -6.12 3.71
N GLY A 90 15.01 -6.30 5.01
CA GLY A 90 15.88 -5.72 6.03
C GLY A 90 15.66 -4.21 6.20
N GLU A 91 16.68 -3.41 5.90
CA GLU A 91 16.63 -1.94 5.95
C GLU A 91 16.13 -1.32 4.64
N ASP A 92 16.02 -2.12 3.56
CA ASP A 92 15.62 -1.68 2.22
C ASP A 92 14.09 -1.69 2.04
N LEU A 93 13.40 -1.00 2.96
CA LEU A 93 11.94 -0.80 2.87
C LEU A 93 11.65 0.63 2.46
N PRO A 94 10.77 0.83 1.46
CA PRO A 94 10.27 2.16 1.14
C PRO A 94 9.66 2.79 2.39
N GLU A 95 9.91 4.07 2.66
CA GLU A 95 9.38 4.74 3.86
C GLU A 95 7.88 5.00 3.71
N SER A 96 7.43 5.17 2.47
CA SER A 96 6.09 5.64 2.12
C SER A 96 5.52 4.82 0.96
N PRO A 97 4.19 4.64 0.89
CA PRO A 97 3.57 4.03 -0.29
C PRO A 97 3.79 4.87 -1.56
N ASN A 98 4.13 6.16 -1.40
CA ASN A 98 4.34 7.08 -2.51
C ASN A 98 5.74 6.98 -3.13
N GLU A 99 6.55 6.01 -2.73
CA GLU A 99 7.84 5.72 -3.35
C GLU A 99 7.67 4.56 -4.32
N PHE A 100 8.35 4.65 -5.46
CA PHE A 100 8.44 3.58 -6.44
C PHE A 100 9.91 3.22 -6.59
N ASP A 101 10.27 1.97 -6.28
CA ASP A 101 11.67 1.52 -6.18
C ASP A 101 12.53 2.50 -5.35
N ASP A 102 12.06 2.83 -4.14
CA ASP A 102 12.68 3.78 -3.19
C ASP A 102 12.90 5.21 -3.72
N THR A 103 12.28 5.54 -4.86
CA THR A 103 12.37 6.85 -5.50
C THR A 103 11.05 7.61 -5.33
N PRO A 104 11.07 8.85 -4.81
CA PRO A 104 9.89 9.70 -4.75
C PRO A 104 9.26 9.92 -6.14
N VAL A 105 7.93 9.92 -6.23
CA VAL A 105 7.24 10.13 -7.51
C VAL A 105 7.60 11.44 -8.18
N LEU A 106 7.83 12.49 -7.40
CA LEU A 106 8.24 13.79 -7.91
C LEU A 106 9.54 13.67 -8.74
N ASP A 107 10.55 13.00 -8.19
CA ASP A 107 11.86 12.80 -8.84
C ASP A 107 11.70 12.00 -10.14
N ILE A 108 10.89 10.94 -10.13
CA ILE A 108 10.58 10.12 -11.31
C ILE A 108 9.95 10.97 -12.42
N ILE A 109 9.06 11.90 -12.05
CA ILE A 109 8.37 12.77 -13.01
C ILE A 109 9.34 13.79 -13.60
N GLU A 110 10.15 14.45 -12.77
CA GLU A 110 11.12 15.44 -13.22
C GLU A 110 12.18 14.84 -14.16
N GLU A 111 12.67 13.63 -13.83
CA GLU A 111 13.57 12.87 -14.69
C GLU A 111 12.93 12.59 -16.06
N LYS A 112 11.68 12.11 -16.08
CA LYS A 112 10.95 11.82 -17.32
C LYS A 112 10.64 13.08 -18.14
N LEU A 113 10.42 14.22 -17.49
CA LEU A 113 10.17 15.49 -18.15
C LEU A 113 11.46 16.17 -18.62
N GLY A 114 12.61 15.82 -18.06
CA GLY A 114 13.88 16.49 -18.30
C GLY A 114 13.93 17.93 -17.78
N ARG A 115 13.09 18.25 -16.80
CA ARG A 115 13.01 19.56 -16.14
C ARG A 115 12.34 19.43 -14.76
N GLU A 116 12.58 20.40 -13.91
CA GLU A 116 11.86 20.56 -12.65
C GLU A 116 10.38 20.84 -12.88
N LEU A 117 9.54 20.42 -11.94
CA LEU A 117 8.12 20.75 -11.90
C LEU A 117 7.91 22.21 -11.50
N ASP A 118 6.91 22.86 -12.09
CA ASP A 118 6.46 24.14 -11.56
C ASP A 118 5.61 23.97 -10.28
N ASP A 119 5.37 25.07 -9.57
CA ASP A 119 4.61 25.06 -8.31
C ASP A 119 3.23 24.40 -8.42
N LYS A 120 2.57 24.52 -9.59
CA LYS A 120 1.22 23.96 -9.80
C LYS A 120 1.29 22.47 -10.09
N GLU A 121 2.29 22.04 -10.86
CA GLU A 121 2.55 20.63 -11.12
C GLU A 121 2.93 19.91 -9.82
N ALA A 122 3.82 20.48 -9.01
CA ALA A 122 4.19 19.93 -7.71
C ALA A 122 3.00 19.85 -6.73
N ASP A 123 2.13 20.87 -6.69
CA ASP A 123 0.88 20.82 -5.91
C ASP A 123 -0.07 19.72 -6.39
N PHE A 124 -0.15 19.50 -7.70
CA PHE A 124 -0.96 18.42 -8.27
C PHE A 124 -0.40 17.03 -7.87
N VAL A 125 0.90 16.80 -8.02
CA VAL A 125 1.57 15.57 -7.56
C VAL A 125 1.29 15.33 -6.07
N THR A 126 1.43 16.37 -5.24
CA THR A 126 1.16 16.30 -3.81
C THR A 126 -0.29 15.88 -3.49
N LYS A 127 -1.27 16.31 -4.30
CA LYS A 127 -2.66 15.87 -4.15
C LYS A 127 -2.83 14.40 -4.47
N ILE A 128 -2.20 13.91 -5.55
CA ILE A 128 -2.20 12.50 -5.93
C ILE A 128 -1.57 11.65 -4.82
N GLU A 129 -0.39 12.01 -4.36
CA GLU A 129 0.32 11.36 -3.25
C GLU A 129 -0.52 11.25 -1.97
N LYS A 130 -1.22 12.33 -1.61
CA LYS A 130 -2.12 12.33 -0.44
C LYS A 130 -3.32 11.40 -0.64
N ARG A 131 -3.89 11.36 -1.85
CA ARG A 131 -5.01 10.45 -2.15
C ARG A 131 -4.56 9.00 -2.20
N TYR A 132 -3.39 8.72 -2.77
CA TYR A 132 -2.85 7.37 -2.83
C TYR A 132 -2.56 6.83 -1.43
N ARG A 133 -1.88 7.60 -0.57
CA ARG A 133 -1.67 7.21 0.83
C ARG A 133 -2.97 6.91 1.56
N ARG A 134 -4.01 7.73 1.37
CA ARG A 134 -5.34 7.47 1.95
C ARG A 134 -5.92 6.17 1.39
N TYR A 135 -5.86 5.97 0.07
CA TYR A 135 -6.36 4.77 -0.59
C TYR A 135 -5.66 3.51 -0.07
N VAL A 136 -4.35 3.54 0.14
CA VAL A 136 -3.61 2.40 0.69
C VAL A 136 -4.05 2.07 2.13
N ILE A 137 -4.46 3.08 2.91
CA ILE A 137 -4.96 2.87 4.28
C ILE A 137 -6.40 2.35 4.26
N GLU A 138 -7.32 3.10 3.63
CA GLU A 138 -8.77 2.85 3.67
C GLU A 138 -9.17 1.73 2.70
N GLY A 139 -8.57 1.71 1.52
CA GLY A 139 -8.86 0.74 0.46
C GLY A 139 -9.90 1.13 -0.56
N GLU A 140 -10.55 2.24 -0.29
CA GLU A 140 -11.66 2.72 -1.06
C GLU A 140 -11.34 4.14 -1.48
N LEU A 141 -11.76 4.47 -2.69
CA LEU A 141 -11.66 5.80 -3.24
C LEU A 141 -13.06 6.30 -3.50
N HIS A 142 -13.37 7.52 -3.09
CA HIS A 142 -14.72 8.06 -3.13
C HIS A 142 -14.76 9.37 -3.91
N ASP A 143 -15.95 9.83 -4.30
CA ASP A 143 -16.11 11.09 -5.02
C ASP A 143 -15.49 12.29 -4.28
N HIS A 144 -15.61 12.35 -2.95
CA HIS A 144 -14.99 13.44 -2.17
C HIS A 144 -13.46 13.42 -2.21
N ASP A 145 -12.83 12.27 -2.51
CA ASP A 145 -11.38 12.19 -2.70
C ASP A 145 -10.98 12.76 -4.05
N MET A 146 -11.76 12.45 -5.08
CA MET A 146 -11.53 12.96 -6.43
C MET A 146 -11.67 14.48 -6.50
N VAL A 147 -12.64 15.05 -5.77
CA VAL A 147 -12.81 16.51 -5.63
C VAL A 147 -11.56 17.19 -5.05
N ARG A 148 -10.78 16.49 -4.20
CA ARG A 148 -9.54 17.03 -3.64
C ARG A 148 -8.39 17.07 -4.65
N ILE A 149 -8.47 16.27 -5.71
CA ILE A 149 -7.53 16.31 -6.84
C ILE A 149 -7.99 17.39 -7.82
N THR A 150 -9.23 17.29 -8.30
CA THR A 150 -9.83 18.25 -9.23
C THR A 150 -11.21 18.69 -8.74
N PRO A 151 -11.43 19.98 -8.44
CA PRO A 151 -12.73 20.49 -7.99
C PRO A 151 -13.86 20.33 -9.01
N ARG A 152 -13.55 20.00 -10.27
CA ARG A 152 -14.52 19.74 -11.33
C ARG A 152 -15.10 18.33 -11.28
N TRP A 153 -14.61 17.48 -10.39
CA TRP A 153 -15.21 16.16 -10.19
C TRP A 153 -16.58 16.31 -9.55
N GLU A 154 -17.62 15.78 -10.20
CA GLU A 154 -18.98 15.79 -9.67
C GLU A 154 -19.16 14.69 -8.62
N ILE A 155 -19.74 15.04 -7.47
CA ILE A 155 -20.16 14.07 -6.46
C ILE A 155 -21.50 13.50 -6.89
N THR A 156 -21.50 12.22 -7.23
CA THR A 156 -22.64 11.45 -7.73
C THR A 156 -23.04 10.32 -6.79
N THR A 157 -22.11 9.86 -5.96
CA THR A 157 -22.32 8.77 -5.00
C THR A 157 -21.51 8.97 -3.72
N TYR A 158 -21.94 8.29 -2.65
CA TYR A 158 -21.18 8.12 -1.40
C TYR A 158 -20.57 6.73 -1.27
N GLU A 159 -20.87 5.82 -2.21
CA GLU A 159 -20.27 4.50 -2.29
C GLU A 159 -18.85 4.56 -2.85
N PRO A 160 -18.01 3.55 -2.58
CA PRO A 160 -16.68 3.42 -3.20
C PRO A 160 -16.75 3.43 -4.73
N LEU A 161 -15.80 4.12 -5.35
CA LEU A 161 -15.68 4.21 -6.80
C LEU A 161 -14.96 3.00 -7.37
N GLU A 162 -15.58 2.37 -8.35
CA GLU A 162 -14.99 1.29 -9.14
C GLU A 162 -14.19 1.86 -10.34
N LEU A 163 -13.07 2.53 -10.06
CA LEU A 163 -12.26 3.18 -11.09
C LEU A 163 -11.32 2.23 -11.84
N TRP A 164 -11.09 1.04 -11.31
CA TRP A 164 -10.12 0.08 -11.83
C TRP A 164 -10.66 -1.35 -11.74
N PRO A 165 -10.34 -2.22 -12.71
CA PRO A 165 -10.71 -3.63 -12.66
C PRO A 165 -9.90 -4.41 -11.62
N MET A 166 -8.68 -3.95 -11.34
CA MET A 166 -7.79 -4.47 -10.31
C MET A 166 -7.21 -3.31 -9.51
N PRO A 167 -7.09 -3.42 -8.17
CA PRO A 167 -6.62 -2.32 -7.36
C PRO A 167 -5.13 -2.00 -7.65
N PRO A 168 -4.75 -0.71 -7.78
CA PRO A 168 -3.41 -0.32 -8.21
C PRO A 168 -2.29 -0.86 -7.31
N GLY A 169 -1.25 -1.41 -7.93
CA GLY A 169 -0.09 -2.01 -7.30
C GLY A 169 1.01 -1.02 -6.90
N ASP A 170 0.91 0.24 -7.33
CA ASP A 170 1.77 1.34 -6.89
C ASP A 170 1.11 2.70 -7.19
N ILE A 171 1.78 3.77 -6.79
CA ILE A 171 1.31 5.15 -7.00
C ILE A 171 1.27 5.56 -8.48
N LEU A 172 2.12 4.98 -9.34
CA LEU A 172 2.12 5.28 -10.78
C LEU A 172 0.92 4.62 -11.47
N GLU A 173 0.60 3.37 -11.13
CA GLU A 173 -0.63 2.71 -11.57
C GLU A 173 -1.87 3.46 -11.06
N PHE A 174 -1.87 3.88 -9.80
CA PHE A 174 -2.94 4.71 -9.24
C PHE A 174 -3.12 6.00 -10.06
N TRP A 175 -2.03 6.72 -10.34
CA TRP A 175 -2.07 7.91 -11.19
C TRP A 175 -2.69 7.60 -12.55
N ASN A 176 -2.23 6.54 -13.22
CA ASN A 176 -2.72 6.17 -14.55
C ASN A 176 -4.23 5.92 -14.56
N TYR A 177 -4.78 5.24 -13.55
CA TYR A 177 -6.22 5.06 -13.42
C TYR A 177 -6.97 6.38 -13.22
N ILE A 178 -6.46 7.27 -12.37
CA ILE A 178 -7.05 8.61 -12.16
C ILE A 178 -7.03 9.42 -13.45
N ALA A 179 -5.91 9.45 -14.15
CA ALA A 179 -5.75 10.15 -15.43
C ALA A 179 -6.73 9.60 -16.48
N TYR A 180 -6.90 8.28 -16.55
CA TYR A 180 -7.87 7.65 -17.44
C TYR A 180 -9.33 8.00 -17.07
N ALA A 181 -9.65 8.04 -15.79
CA ALA A 181 -10.98 8.47 -15.31
C ALA A 181 -11.26 9.93 -15.67
N PHE A 182 -10.27 10.82 -15.55
CA PHE A 182 -10.38 12.22 -15.96
C PHE A 182 -10.55 12.35 -17.47
N TYR A 183 -9.76 11.61 -18.24
CA TYR A 183 -9.89 11.56 -19.69
C TYR A 183 -11.30 11.16 -20.12
N LYS A 184 -11.88 10.10 -19.53
CA LYS A 184 -13.26 9.67 -19.81
C LYS A 184 -14.30 10.76 -19.52
N LYS A 185 -14.10 11.52 -18.45
CA LYS A 185 -14.98 12.63 -18.04
C LYS A 185 -14.63 13.98 -18.70
N LYS A 186 -13.64 14.01 -19.60
CA LYS A 186 -13.12 15.25 -20.24
C LYS A 186 -12.69 16.30 -19.21
N LEU A 187 -12.14 15.83 -18.10
CA LEU A 187 -11.54 16.68 -17.07
C LEU A 187 -10.06 16.92 -17.39
N PRO A 188 -9.52 18.08 -16.99
CA PRO A 188 -8.10 18.36 -17.09
C PRO A 188 -7.28 17.43 -16.20
#